data_AF-A7BCA0-F1
#
_entry.id   AF-A7BCA0-F1
#
_cell.length_a   1.000
_cell.length_b   1.000
_cell.length_c   1.000
_cell.angle_alpha   90.00
_cell.angle_beta   90.00
_cell.angle_gamma   90.00
#
_symmetry.space_group_name_H-M   'P 1'
#
loop_
_entity.id
_entity.type
_entity.pdbx_description
1 polymer ?
#
loop_
_entity_poly.entity_id
_entity_poly.type
_entity_poly.pdbx_seq_one_letter_code
_entity_poly.pdbx_strand_id
1 'polypeptide(L)'
;MAADDPARSTYIQCAGSTGVMTVEIRVTGQDGSYKHYVVAREPVADPESWMGIEWDPGEGGPAAVRVHPEEVFTGEQAAPVFRAYVVDGRLPAPELLRPLDI
;
A
#
# COMPACT_ATOMS: atom_id res chain seq x y z
N MET A 1 14.48 23.19 -1.92
CA MET A 1 14.74 21.78 -1.61
C MET A 1 13.70 21.33 -0.61
N ALA A 2 12.76 20.47 -1.02
CA ALA A 2 11.60 20.05 -0.24
C ALA A 2 11.86 18.67 0.38
N ALA A 3 12.93 18.57 1.18
CA ALA A 3 13.46 17.30 1.67
C ALA A 3 13.12 16.97 3.14
N ASP A 4 12.33 17.78 3.83
CA ASP A 4 12.12 17.64 5.29
C ASP A 4 10.65 17.76 5.71
N ASP A 5 9.73 17.20 4.93
CA ASP A 5 8.37 16.98 5.44
C ASP A 5 8.27 15.51 5.90
N PRO A 6 8.20 15.23 7.22
CA PRO A 6 8.01 13.88 7.74
C PRO A 6 6.79 13.17 7.15
N ALA A 7 5.74 13.92 6.76
CA ALA A 7 4.55 13.39 6.08
C ALA A 7 4.79 13.02 4.61
N ARG A 8 5.90 13.47 4.01
CA ARG A 8 6.37 13.02 2.69
C ARG A 8 7.36 11.84 2.80
N SER A 9 8.01 11.68 3.95
CA SER A 9 8.92 10.56 4.22
C SER A 9 8.14 9.29 4.61
N THR A 10 7.10 9.43 5.45
CA THR A 10 6.18 8.36 5.85
C THR A 10 4.79 8.66 5.32
N TYR A 11 4.19 7.73 4.57
CA TYR A 11 2.89 7.93 3.94
C TYR A 11 2.09 6.63 3.81
N ILE A 12 0.79 6.79 3.53
CA ILE A 12 -0.11 5.73 3.06
C ILE A 12 -0.67 6.15 1.69
N GLN A 13 -0.75 5.20 0.75
CA GLN A 13 -1.30 5.42 -0.59
C GLN A 13 -2.12 4.22 -1.06
N CYS A 14 -2.81 4.39 -2.18
CA CYS A 14 -3.47 3.31 -2.92
C CYS A 14 -3.21 3.46 -4.41
N ALA A 15 -3.07 2.33 -5.10
CA ALA A 15 -2.99 2.27 -6.56
C ALA A 15 -4.18 1.46 -7.08
N GLY A 16 -4.92 1.98 -8.06
CA GLY A 16 -6.13 1.33 -8.59
C GLY A 16 -7.39 2.19 -8.51
N SER A 17 -8.54 1.53 -8.66
CA SER A 17 -9.87 2.14 -8.57
C SER A 17 -10.56 1.76 -7.26
N THR A 18 -11.66 2.44 -6.92
CA THR A 18 -12.48 2.11 -5.74
C THR A 18 -12.99 0.66 -5.72
N GLY A 19 -13.08 -0.03 -6.87
CA GLY A 19 -13.49 -1.43 -6.92
C GLY A 19 -12.34 -2.41 -6.67
N VAL A 20 -11.12 -2.03 -7.06
CA VAL A 20 -9.92 -2.88 -7.05
C VAL A 20 -8.70 -1.96 -6.89
N MET A 21 -8.06 -2.01 -5.72
CA MET A 21 -6.88 -1.20 -5.40
C MET A 21 -5.92 -1.91 -4.46
N THR A 22 -4.66 -1.49 -4.46
CA THR A 22 -3.70 -1.78 -3.38
C THR A 22 -3.86 -0.79 -2.22
N VAL A 23 -3.32 -1.16 -1.06
CA VAL A 23 -2.98 -0.21 0.00
C VAL A 23 -1.50 -0.38 0.31
N GLU A 24 -0.76 0.71 0.32
CA GLU A 24 0.70 0.71 0.49
C GLU A 24 1.11 1.71 1.56
N ILE A 25 2.09 1.35 2.38
CA ILE A 25 2.60 2.18 3.47
C ILE A 25 4.12 2.26 3.39
N ARG A 26 4.64 3.49 3.37
CA ARG A 26 6.07 3.76 3.55
C ARG A 26 6.33 4.23 4.97
N VAL A 27 7.31 3.63 5.63
CA VAL A 27 7.77 4.01 6.98
C VAL A 27 9.24 4.37 6.92
N THR A 28 9.57 5.60 7.32
CA THR A 28 10.96 6.08 7.41
C THR A 28 11.52 5.87 8.82
N GLY A 29 12.67 5.21 8.91
CA GLY A 29 13.43 5.05 10.14
C GLY A 29 14.18 6.32 10.54
N GLN A 30 14.67 6.36 11.78
CA GLN A 30 15.44 7.49 12.32
C GLN A 30 16.77 7.73 11.59
N ASP A 31 17.30 6.70 10.93
CA ASP A 31 18.52 6.77 10.12
C ASP A 31 18.27 7.27 8.68
N GLY A 32 17.03 7.64 8.36
CA GLY A 32 16.62 8.08 7.02
C GLY A 32 16.38 6.93 6.04
N SER A 33 16.64 5.67 6.43
CA SER A 33 16.21 4.50 5.65
C SER A 33 14.69 4.40 5.65
N TYR A 34 14.12 3.67 4.69
CA TYR A 34 12.69 3.41 4.69
C TYR A 34 12.39 1.95 4.35
N LYS A 35 11.24 1.49 4.83
CA LYS A 35 10.59 0.27 4.36
C LYS A 35 9.30 0.66 3.67
N HIS A 36 9.03 0.05 2.53
CA HIS A 36 7.77 0.20 1.82
C HIS A 36 7.06 -1.15 1.88
N TYR A 37 5.80 -1.13 2.27
CA TYR A 37 4.96 -2.30 2.40
C TYR A 37 3.76 -2.19 1.48
N VAL A 38 3.37 -3.33 0.91
CA VAL A 38 1.98 -3.54 0.50
C VAL A 38 1.25 -4.19 1.68
N VAL A 39 0.01 -3.75 1.90
CA VAL A 39 -0.85 -4.25 2.96
C VAL A 39 -1.71 -5.38 2.42
N ALA A 40 -1.95 -6.42 3.21
CA ALA A 40 -2.88 -7.48 2.92
C ALA A 40 -4.11 -7.44 3.86
N ARG A 41 -5.27 -7.87 3.35
CA ARG A 41 -6.51 -8.03 4.14
C ARG A 41 -6.41 -9.19 5.13
N GLU A 42 -5.64 -10.20 4.75
CA GLU A 42 -5.31 -11.41 5.51
C GLU A 42 -3.90 -11.88 5.12
N PRO A 43 -3.25 -12.76 5.91
CA PRO A 43 -1.93 -13.25 5.55
C PRO A 43 -1.93 -13.93 4.18
N VAL A 44 -0.92 -13.62 3.35
CA VAL A 44 -0.74 -14.24 2.03
C VAL A 44 -0.60 -15.74 2.20
N ALA A 45 -1.55 -16.50 1.64
CA ALA A 45 -1.61 -17.94 1.80
C ALA A 45 -0.63 -18.67 0.86
N ASP A 46 -0.50 -18.17 -0.37
CA ASP A 46 0.39 -18.73 -1.39
C ASP A 46 1.29 -17.63 -1.98
N PRO A 47 2.58 -17.60 -1.60
CA PRO A 47 3.56 -16.63 -2.11
C PRO A 47 3.82 -16.71 -3.63
N GLU A 48 3.42 -17.80 -4.29
CA GLU A 48 3.56 -17.96 -5.74
C GLU A 48 2.28 -17.58 -6.50
N SER A 49 1.19 -17.28 -5.78
CA SER A 49 -0.07 -16.83 -6.38
C SER A 49 -0.05 -15.33 -6.61
N TRP A 50 -0.05 -14.93 -7.88
CA TRP A 50 0.02 -13.53 -8.28
C TRP A 50 -1.16 -13.18 -9.19
N MET A 51 -1.68 -11.97 -9.02
CA MET A 51 -2.64 -11.37 -9.93
C MET A 51 -2.24 -9.94 -10.32
N GLY A 52 -2.70 -9.52 -11.49
CA GLY A 52 -2.55 -8.13 -11.95
C GLY A 52 -3.78 -7.31 -11.57
N ILE A 53 -3.57 -6.07 -11.15
CA ILE A 53 -4.62 -5.06 -11.15
C ILE A 53 -4.24 -3.96 -12.14
N GLU A 54 -5.23 -3.46 -12.86
CA GLU A 54 -5.08 -2.42 -13.87
C GLU A 54 -6.05 -1.28 -13.59
N TRP A 55 -5.62 -0.05 -13.83
CA TRP A 55 -6.48 1.13 -13.79
C TRP A 55 -6.02 2.16 -14.82
N ASP A 56 -6.93 3.04 -15.21
CA ASP A 56 -6.66 4.10 -16.16
C ASP A 56 -6.47 5.44 -15.42
N PRO A 57 -5.25 5.95 -15.27
CA PRO A 57 -4.98 7.27 -14.70
C PRO A 57 -5.28 8.42 -15.69
N GLY A 58 -5.70 8.13 -16.92
CA GLY A 58 -5.91 9.08 -18.00
C GLY A 58 -4.66 9.25 -18.85
N GLU A 59 -3.78 10.18 -18.49
CA GLU A 59 -2.58 10.47 -19.29
C GLU A 59 -1.47 9.43 -19.03
N GLY A 60 -0.94 8.83 -20.10
CA GLY A 60 0.15 7.83 -20.01
C GLY A 60 -0.26 6.37 -20.23
N GLY A 61 -1.56 6.09 -20.43
CA GLY A 61 -2.07 4.73 -20.66
C GLY A 61 -2.36 3.98 -19.35
N PRO A 62 -2.88 2.74 -19.44
CA PRO A 62 -3.28 1.97 -18.27
C PRO A 62 -2.06 1.66 -17.39
N ALA A 63 -2.19 1.97 -16.09
CA ALA A 63 -1.24 1.59 -15.08
C ALA A 63 -1.57 0.18 -14.56
N ALA A 64 -0.54 -0.59 -14.21
CA ALA A 64 -0.70 -1.96 -13.76
C ALA A 64 0.31 -2.30 -12.65
N VAL A 65 -0.12 -3.12 -11.68
CA VAL A 65 0.78 -3.72 -10.68
C VAL A 65 0.45 -5.20 -10.50
N ARG A 66 1.46 -5.98 -10.06
CA ARG A 66 1.31 -7.39 -9.69
C ARG A 66 1.36 -7.53 -8.17
N VAL A 67 0.35 -8.20 -7.62
CA VAL A 67 0.14 -8.36 -6.17
C VAL A 67 -0.44 -9.73 -5.87
N HIS A 68 -0.46 -10.11 -4.59
CA HIS A 68 -1.20 -11.30 -4.14
C HIS A 68 -2.70 -11.00 -4.02
N PRO A 69 -3.60 -11.99 -4.16
CA PRO A 69 -5.04 -11.79 -4.03
C PRO A 69 -5.48 -11.16 -2.69
N GLU A 70 -4.75 -11.45 -1.61
CA GLU A 70 -5.01 -10.92 -0.27
C GLU A 70 -4.64 -9.43 -0.16
N GLU A 71 -3.81 -8.91 -1.07
CA GLU A 71 -3.34 -7.52 -1.12
C GLU A 71 -4.27 -6.60 -1.93
N VAL A 72 -5.34 -7.15 -2.49
CA VAL A 72 -6.33 -6.41 -3.27
C VAL A 72 -7.51 -6.01 -2.39
N PHE A 73 -7.82 -4.72 -2.37
CA PHE A 73 -8.90 -4.12 -1.58
C PHE A 73 -9.97 -3.51 -2.48
N THR A 74 -11.22 -3.53 -2.01
CA THR A 74 -12.20 -2.49 -2.37
C THR A 74 -11.95 -1.22 -1.53
N GLY A 75 -12.48 -0.09 -1.98
CA GLY A 75 -12.39 1.16 -1.21
C GLY A 75 -13.02 1.06 0.19
N GLU A 76 -14.11 0.30 0.34
CA GLU A 76 -14.74 0.03 1.64
C GLU A 76 -13.81 -0.76 2.57
N GLN A 77 -13.10 -1.76 2.05
CA GLN A 77 -12.12 -2.53 2.81
C GLN A 77 -10.88 -1.70 3.16
N ALA A 78 -10.45 -0.79 2.27
CA ALA A 78 -9.29 0.07 2.49
C ALA A 78 -9.57 1.20 3.51
N ALA A 79 -10.79 1.73 3.54
CA ALA A 79 -11.18 2.84 4.42
C ALA A 79 -10.79 2.67 5.90
N PRO A 80 -11.05 1.52 6.57
CA PRO A 80 -10.63 1.34 7.95
C PRO A 80 -9.11 1.32 8.13
N VAL A 81 -8.34 0.86 7.13
CA VAL A 81 -6.87 0.88 7.15
C VAL A 81 -6.37 2.33 7.11
N PHE A 82 -6.88 3.13 6.16
CA PHE A 82 -6.57 4.55 6.10
C PHE A 82 -6.96 5.29 7.37
N ARG A 83 -8.15 5.04 7.91
CA ARG A 83 -8.58 5.66 9.17
C ARG A 83 -7.64 5.31 10.32
N ALA A 84 -7.29 4.03 10.49
CA ALA A 84 -6.38 3.60 11.55
C ALA A 84 -5.00 4.24 11.42
N TYR A 85 -4.48 4.34 10.19
CA TYR A 85 -3.21 5.01 9.93
C TYR A 85 -3.26 6.51 10.21
N VAL A 86 -4.26 7.22 9.66
CA VAL A 86 -4.34 8.69 9.70
C VAL A 86 -4.79 9.20 11.06
N VAL A 87 -5.77 8.57 11.69
CA VAL A 87 -6.37 9.06 12.94
C VAL A 87 -5.64 8.49 14.16
N ASP A 88 -5.29 7.20 14.12
CA ASP A 88 -4.72 6.53 15.28
C ASP A 88 -3.20 6.35 15.19
N GLY A 89 -2.57 6.71 14.06
CA GLY A 89 -1.13 6.48 13.83
C GLY A 89 -0.74 5.01 13.82
N ARG A 90 -1.68 4.11 13.53
CA ARG A 90 -1.51 2.66 13.70
C ARG A 90 -1.26 1.96 12.37
N LEU A 91 -0.21 1.14 12.34
CA LEU A 91 0.04 0.22 11.24
C LEU A 91 -0.81 -1.06 11.36
N PRO A 92 -1.11 -1.73 10.23
CA PRO A 92 -1.56 -3.12 10.24
C PRO A 92 -0.60 -4.04 11.01
N ALA A 93 -1.09 -5.22 11.40
CA ALA A 93 -0.25 -6.23 12.04
C ALA A 93 0.90 -6.65 11.10
N PRO A 94 2.10 -6.98 11.62
CA PRO A 94 3.28 -7.27 10.80
C PRO A 94 3.08 -8.38 9.77
N GLU A 95 2.27 -9.40 10.08
CA GLU A 95 1.91 -10.50 9.17
C GLU A 95 1.06 -10.07 7.97
N LEU A 96 0.50 -8.87 8.01
CA LEU A 96 -0.24 -8.25 6.91
C LEU A 96 0.61 -7.25 6.10
N LEU A 97 1.89 -7.13 6.42
CA LEU A 97 2.81 -6.17 5.80
C LEU A 97 3.90 -6.91 5.02
N ARG A 98 3.72 -7.06 3.71
CA ARG A 98 4.77 -7.62 2.85
C ARG A 98 5.71 -6.50 2.39
N PRO A 99 7.03 -6.60 2.62
CA PRO A 99 7.97 -5.62 2.12
C PRO A 99 8.02 -5.63 0.59
N LEU A 100 8.04 -4.45 0.01
CA LEU A 100 8.33 -4.20 -1.40
C LEU A 100 9.81 -3.85 -1.54
N ASP A 101 10.44 -4.39 -2.58
CA ASP A 101 11.79 -4.02 -2.99
C ASP A 101 11.69 -2.98 -4.11
N ILE A 102 12.04 -1.72 -3.81
CA ILE A 102 11.79 -0.54 -4.66
C ILE A 102 12.94 0.46 -4.57
#